data_AF-A0A1C6K7X8-F1
#
_entry.id   AF-A0A1C6K7X8-F1
#
_cell.length_a   1.000
_cell.length_b   1.000
_cell.length_c   1.000
_cell.angle_alpha   90.00
_cell.angle_beta   90.00
_cell.angle_gamma   90.00
#
_symmetry.space_group_name_H-M   'P 1'
#
loop_
_entity.id
_entity.type
_entity.pdbx_description
1 polymer ?
#
loop_
_entity_poly.entity_id
_entity_poly.type
_entity_poly.pdbx_seq_one_letter_code
_entity_poly.pdbx_strand_id
1 'polypeptide(L)'
;MRVIKDADVRKNEILDAATILFAEKGADHTSVADIMTAVGIAKGTLYHHFKSKEEIMDALIERQTSVLLKKAKMAAGDQSMPVNERMLRTVLALHMDTEQTEGREMIRHLHEPQNALMHEKTKRVIFRQVPAIMAGIVEDGIAQGIFDAPYPLESMEMALCYLDVMLDDNILKLGKKQRSEKIRAFLCLLERLLGAESGELTELEAAFQASESKSSI
;
A
#
# COMPACT_ATOMS: atom_id res chain seq x y z
N MET A 1 -23.57 -33.39 4.50
CA MET A 1 -24.47 -32.36 3.93
C MET A 1 -23.61 -31.21 3.43
N ARG A 2 -23.61 -30.92 2.12
CA ARG A 2 -22.75 -29.89 1.52
C ARG A 2 -23.41 -28.53 1.77
N VAL A 3 -22.91 -27.76 2.73
CA VAL A 3 -23.41 -26.40 2.99
C VAL A 3 -22.99 -25.51 1.82
N ILE A 4 -23.96 -25.10 1.01
CA ILE A 4 -23.78 -24.09 -0.03
C ILE A 4 -23.70 -22.75 0.71
N LYS A 5 -22.48 -22.25 0.90
CA LYS A 5 -22.24 -20.89 1.42
C LYS A 5 -22.35 -19.90 0.27
N ASP A 6 -22.62 -18.64 0.60
CA ASP A 6 -22.65 -17.54 -0.37
C ASP A 6 -21.32 -17.48 -1.17
N ALA A 7 -21.41 -17.10 -2.44
CA ALA A 7 -20.27 -17.08 -3.35
C ALA A 7 -19.14 -16.17 -2.83
N ASP A 8 -19.49 -15.06 -2.16
CA ASP A 8 -18.52 -14.13 -1.58
C ASP A 8 -17.82 -14.72 -0.34
N VAL A 9 -18.55 -15.50 0.47
CA VAL A 9 -17.97 -16.19 1.63
C VAL A 9 -16.94 -17.20 1.15
N ARG A 10 -17.28 -18.00 0.13
CA ARG A 10 -16.37 -19.02 -0.41
C ARG A 10 -15.15 -18.40 -1.09
N LYS A 11 -15.32 -17.29 -1.82
CA LYS A 11 -14.21 -16.52 -2.39
C LYS A 11 -13.24 -16.08 -1.30
N ASN A 12 -13.74 -15.52 -0.20
CA ASN A 12 -12.90 -15.07 0.91
C ASN A 12 -12.18 -16.21 1.62
N GLU A 13 -12.83 -17.36 1.84
CA GLU A 13 -12.18 -18.56 2.40
C GLU A 13 -10.98 -19.02 1.55
N ILE A 14 -11.10 -18.95 0.21
CA ILE A 14 -10.00 -19.29 -0.71
C ILE A 14 -8.87 -18.27 -0.60
N LEU A 15 -9.20 -16.98 -0.57
CA LEU A 15 -8.21 -15.91 -0.43
C LEU A 15 -7.48 -16.00 0.91
N ASP A 16 -8.17 -16.28 2.01
CA ASP A 16 -7.55 -16.40 3.34
C ASP A 16 -6.57 -17.57 3.38
N ALA A 17 -6.96 -18.74 2.91
CA ALA A 17 -6.06 -19.89 2.83
C ALA A 17 -4.86 -19.64 1.91
N ALA A 18 -5.06 -18.98 0.77
CA ALA A 18 -3.97 -18.60 -0.12
C ALA A 18 -3.00 -17.62 0.54
N THR A 19 -3.53 -16.65 1.31
CA THR A 19 -2.70 -15.66 2.03
C THR A 19 -1.80 -16.37 3.06
N ILE A 20 -2.34 -17.33 3.81
CA ILE A 20 -1.58 -18.13 4.79
C ILE A 20 -0.46 -18.91 4.09
N LEU A 21 -0.81 -19.68 3.06
CA LEU A 21 0.16 -20.52 2.35
C LEU A 21 1.28 -19.70 1.68
N PHE A 22 0.93 -18.55 1.08
CA PHE A 22 1.93 -17.66 0.48
C PHE A 22 2.84 -17.02 1.52
N ALA A 23 2.35 -16.79 2.74
CA ALA A 23 3.18 -16.30 3.84
C ALA A 23 4.13 -17.38 4.38
N GLU A 24 3.67 -18.63 4.49
CA GLU A 24 4.45 -19.72 5.07
C GLU A 24 5.57 -20.25 4.16
N LYS A 25 5.31 -20.36 2.85
CA LYS A 25 6.24 -20.99 1.91
C LYS A 25 6.44 -20.23 0.60
N GLY A 26 5.87 -19.05 0.44
CA GLY A 26 5.93 -18.27 -0.79
C GLY A 26 4.92 -18.69 -1.86
N ALA A 27 4.58 -17.73 -2.73
CA ALA A 27 3.61 -17.90 -3.80
C ALA A 27 4.09 -18.91 -4.85
N ASP A 28 5.40 -18.94 -5.15
CA ASP A 28 5.97 -19.85 -6.15
C ASP A 28 5.87 -21.32 -5.73
N HIS A 29 6.02 -21.62 -4.43
CA HIS A 29 5.93 -22.97 -3.87
C HIS A 29 4.51 -23.38 -3.44
N THR A 30 3.52 -22.54 -3.69
CA THR A 30 2.12 -22.83 -3.40
C THR A 30 1.36 -23.18 -4.69
N SER A 31 0.70 -24.33 -4.69
CA SER A 31 -0.13 -24.79 -5.80
C SER A 31 -1.62 -24.54 -5.54
N VAL A 32 -2.42 -24.52 -6.60
CA VAL A 32 -3.90 -24.47 -6.48
C VAL A 32 -4.42 -25.70 -5.71
N ALA A 33 -3.75 -26.84 -5.80
CA ALA A 33 -4.11 -28.05 -5.06
C ALA A 33 -3.88 -27.90 -3.54
N ASP A 34 -2.82 -27.21 -3.13
CA ASP A 34 -2.55 -26.92 -1.72
C ASP A 34 -3.68 -26.04 -1.16
N ILE A 35 -4.07 -25.01 -1.90
CA ILE A 35 -5.16 -24.10 -1.51
C ILE A 35 -6.50 -24.87 -1.42
N MET A 36 -6.83 -25.72 -2.40
CA MET A 36 -8.03 -26.57 -2.33
C MET A 36 -8.05 -27.46 -1.10
N THR A 37 -6.90 -28.05 -0.76
CA THR A 37 -6.73 -28.94 0.39
C THR A 37 -6.90 -28.17 1.69
N ALA A 38 -6.30 -26.99 1.80
CA ALA A 38 -6.39 -26.13 2.97
C ALA A 38 -7.82 -25.66 3.26
N VAL A 39 -8.61 -25.33 2.23
CA VAL A 39 -10.03 -24.93 2.39
C VAL A 39 -10.95 -26.15 2.50
N GLY A 40 -10.52 -27.33 2.06
CA GLY A 40 -11.36 -28.54 2.02
C GLY A 40 -12.42 -28.49 0.92
N ILE A 41 -12.08 -27.95 -0.26
CA ILE A 41 -13.02 -27.75 -1.38
C ILE A 41 -12.66 -28.60 -2.60
N ALA A 42 -13.68 -28.92 -3.40
CA ALA A 42 -13.46 -29.67 -4.64
C ALA A 42 -12.98 -28.76 -5.77
N LYS A 43 -12.31 -29.36 -6.76
CA LYS A 43 -11.82 -28.68 -7.97
C LYS A 43 -12.88 -27.77 -8.61
N GLY A 44 -14.07 -28.30 -8.90
CA GLY A 44 -15.14 -27.51 -9.52
C GLY A 44 -15.55 -26.27 -8.71
N THR A 45 -15.45 -26.31 -7.38
CA THR A 45 -15.76 -25.17 -6.52
C THR A 45 -14.68 -24.09 -6.62
N LEU A 46 -13.40 -24.45 -6.61
CA LEU A 46 -12.33 -23.45 -6.76
C LEU A 46 -12.39 -22.79 -8.14
N TYR A 47 -12.52 -23.59 -9.21
CA TYR A 47 -12.55 -23.07 -10.59
C TYR A 47 -13.82 -22.28 -10.94
N HIS A 48 -14.85 -22.34 -10.10
CA HIS A 48 -15.99 -21.43 -10.19
C HIS A 48 -15.62 -19.99 -9.78
N HIS A 49 -14.67 -19.83 -8.85
CA HIS A 49 -14.24 -18.53 -8.33
C HIS A 49 -12.95 -18.03 -8.98
N PHE A 50 -11.99 -18.91 -9.26
CA PHE A 50 -10.67 -18.55 -9.78
C PHE A 50 -10.19 -19.56 -10.82
N LYS A 51 -9.83 -19.08 -12.01
CA LYS A 51 -9.36 -19.89 -13.13
C LYS A 51 -7.89 -20.26 -13.01
N SER A 52 -7.11 -19.50 -12.23
CA SER A 52 -5.68 -19.72 -12.05
C SER A 52 -5.18 -19.27 -10.69
N LYS A 53 -3.96 -19.69 -10.31
CA LYS A 53 -3.25 -19.14 -9.14
C LYS A 53 -3.02 -17.64 -9.29
N GLU A 54 -2.78 -17.18 -10.51
CA GLU A 54 -2.57 -15.78 -10.81
C GLU A 54 -3.82 -14.93 -10.52
N GLU A 55 -5.02 -15.43 -10.84
CA GLU A 55 -6.28 -14.74 -10.52
C GLU A 55 -6.52 -14.66 -9.01
N ILE A 56 -6.09 -15.68 -8.25
CA ILE A 56 -6.10 -15.65 -6.78
C ILE A 56 -5.15 -14.56 -6.27
N MET A 57 -3.95 -14.48 -6.82
CA MET A 57 -2.96 -13.45 -6.48
C MET A 57 -3.49 -12.05 -6.78
N ASP A 58 -4.05 -11.83 -7.97
CA ASP A 58 -4.63 -10.55 -8.37
C ASP A 58 -5.76 -10.12 -7.43
N ALA A 59 -6.65 -11.05 -7.09
CA ALA A 59 -7.74 -10.78 -6.15
C ALA A 59 -7.25 -10.50 -4.73
N LEU A 60 -6.14 -11.11 -4.29
CA LEU A 60 -5.50 -10.79 -3.01
C LEU A 60 -4.92 -9.38 -3.01
N ILE A 61 -4.20 -9.00 -4.06
CA ILE A 61 -3.64 -7.65 -4.22
C ILE A 61 -4.75 -6.61 -4.25
N GLU A 62 -5.82 -6.87 -5.01
CA GLU A 62 -6.98 -5.98 -5.07
C GLU A 62 -7.65 -5.85 -3.69
N ARG A 63 -7.86 -6.97 -2.97
CA ARG A 63 -8.43 -6.95 -1.62
C ARG A 63 -7.60 -6.10 -0.65
N GLN A 64 -6.28 -6.18 -0.72
CA GLN A 64 -5.39 -5.43 0.16
C GLN A 64 -5.31 -3.96 -0.22
N THR A 65 -5.02 -3.68 -1.48
CA THR A 65 -4.83 -2.32 -1.98
C THR A 65 -6.14 -1.53 -1.93
N SER A 66 -7.30 -2.15 -2.16
CA SER A 66 -8.60 -1.46 -2.10
C SER A 66 -8.90 -0.88 -0.73
N VAL A 67 -8.58 -1.60 0.36
CA VAL A 67 -8.80 -1.11 1.73
C VAL A 67 -7.93 0.13 2.00
N LEU A 68 -6.64 0.06 1.66
CA LEU A 68 -5.68 1.15 1.86
C LEU A 68 -6.05 2.36 1.02
N LEU A 69 -6.28 2.16 -0.28
CA LEU A 69 -6.63 3.23 -1.21
C LEU A 69 -7.98 3.85 -0.86
N LYS A 70 -8.94 3.09 -0.31
CA LYS A 70 -10.20 3.64 0.18
C LYS A 70 -9.96 4.58 1.36
N LYS A 71 -9.17 4.16 2.37
CA LYS A 71 -8.82 5.02 3.52
C LYS A 71 -8.07 6.27 3.06
N ALA A 72 -7.11 6.12 2.16
CA ALA A 72 -6.35 7.22 1.57
C ALA A 72 -7.26 8.21 0.82
N LYS A 73 -8.16 7.72 -0.04
CA LYS A 73 -9.14 8.56 -0.76
C LYS A 73 -10.10 9.27 0.19
N MET A 74 -10.52 8.63 1.28
CA MET A 74 -11.39 9.26 2.29
C MET A 74 -10.66 10.40 3.01
N ALA A 75 -9.42 10.17 3.47
CA ALA A 75 -8.61 11.22 4.11
C ALA A 75 -8.29 12.36 3.14
N ALA A 76 -7.91 12.01 1.91
CA ALA A 76 -7.63 12.98 0.87
C ALA A 76 -8.85 13.79 0.48
N GLY A 77 -10.06 13.23 0.49
CA GLY A 77 -11.28 13.92 0.05
C GLY A 77 -12.01 14.72 1.13
N ASP A 78 -11.56 14.68 2.39
CA ASP A 78 -12.25 15.34 3.50
C ASP A 78 -11.90 16.83 3.59
N GLN A 79 -12.70 17.65 2.91
CA GLN A 79 -12.57 19.10 2.85
C GLN A 79 -12.84 19.82 4.18
N SER A 80 -13.24 19.10 5.24
CA SER A 80 -13.34 19.70 6.58
C SER A 80 -11.97 19.88 7.24
N MET A 81 -10.94 19.22 6.72
CA MET A 81 -9.56 19.29 7.22
C MET A 81 -8.69 20.22 6.35
N PRO A 82 -7.72 20.92 6.96
CA PRO A 82 -6.67 21.64 6.23
C PRO A 82 -5.86 20.72 5.29
N VAL A 83 -5.25 21.31 4.27
CA VAL A 83 -4.49 20.58 3.22
C VAL A 83 -3.35 19.75 3.80
N ASN A 84 -2.56 20.29 4.75
CA ASN A 84 -1.47 19.59 5.41
C ASN A 84 -1.98 18.36 6.21
N GLU A 85 -3.09 18.50 6.95
CA GLU A 85 -3.69 17.41 7.71
C GLU A 85 -4.23 16.29 6.78
N ARG A 86 -4.82 16.68 5.64
CA ARG A 86 -5.25 15.73 4.60
C ARG A 86 -4.05 14.97 4.03
N MET A 87 -2.94 15.65 3.72
CA MET A 87 -1.71 15.00 3.28
C MET A 87 -1.20 14.02 4.34
N LEU A 88 -1.10 14.44 5.59
CA LEU A 88 -0.62 13.62 6.71
C LEU A 88 -1.44 12.34 6.87
N ARG A 89 -2.77 12.48 6.95
CA ARG A 89 -3.67 11.32 7.09
C ARG A 89 -3.67 10.41 5.88
N THR A 90 -3.53 10.97 4.68
CA THR A 90 -3.43 10.17 3.45
C THR A 90 -2.14 9.36 3.46
N VAL A 91 -1.01 9.97 3.81
CA VAL A 91 0.28 9.27 3.96
C VAL A 91 0.16 8.19 5.04
N LEU A 92 -0.37 8.49 6.23
CA LEU A 92 -0.58 7.51 7.29
C LEU A 92 -1.50 6.35 6.87
N ALA A 93 -2.54 6.61 6.06
CA ALA A 93 -3.44 5.58 5.56
C ALA A 93 -2.80 4.65 4.51
N LEU A 94 -1.82 5.16 3.76
CA LEU A 94 -1.04 4.39 2.79
C LEU A 94 0.05 3.54 3.45
N HIS A 95 0.44 3.88 4.68
CA HIS A 95 1.27 3.00 5.49
C HIS A 95 0.43 1.81 5.97
N MET A 96 0.87 0.60 5.62
CA MET A 96 0.19 -0.66 5.95
C MET A 96 0.17 -1.01 7.45
N ASP A 97 0.75 -0.16 8.30
CA ASP A 97 0.95 -0.39 9.73
C ASP A 97 -0.15 0.17 10.64
N THR A 98 -1.37 0.35 10.12
CA THR A 98 -2.50 0.74 10.97
C THR A 98 -3.04 -0.49 11.73
N GLU A 99 -3.04 -0.39 13.07
CA GLU A 99 -3.15 -1.46 14.09
C GLU A 99 -4.43 -2.33 14.09
N GLN A 100 -5.32 -2.22 13.10
CA GLN A 100 -6.72 -2.64 13.24
C GLN A 100 -7.17 -3.80 12.35
N THR A 101 -6.27 -4.54 11.70
CA THR A 101 -6.66 -5.67 10.84
C THR A 101 -5.95 -6.97 11.25
N GLU A 102 -6.72 -7.92 11.77
CA GLU A 102 -6.34 -9.33 11.85
C GLU A 102 -5.86 -9.79 10.46
N GLY A 103 -4.60 -10.25 10.35
CA GLY A 103 -3.94 -10.56 9.06
C GLY A 103 -2.67 -9.76 8.73
N ARG A 104 -2.23 -8.87 9.63
CA ARG A 104 -1.04 -7.98 9.47
C ARG A 104 0.27 -8.70 9.08
N GLU A 105 0.66 -9.72 9.83
CA GLU A 105 1.87 -10.52 9.56
C GLU A 105 1.81 -11.14 8.16
N MET A 106 0.65 -11.71 7.85
CA MET A 106 0.37 -12.39 6.59
C MET A 106 0.49 -11.46 5.39
N ILE A 107 0.02 -10.21 5.50
CA ILE A 107 0.11 -9.19 4.46
C ILE A 107 1.57 -8.70 4.28
N ARG A 108 2.34 -8.60 5.37
CA ARG A 108 3.77 -8.26 5.30
C ARG A 108 4.57 -9.36 4.59
N HIS A 109 4.30 -10.63 4.89
CA HIS A 109 4.95 -11.75 4.22
C HIS A 109 4.68 -11.80 2.71
N LEU A 110 3.52 -11.31 2.25
CA LEU A 110 3.20 -11.21 0.82
C LEU A 110 4.09 -10.22 0.05
N HIS A 111 4.81 -9.34 0.74
CA HIS A 111 5.76 -8.39 0.15
C HIS A 111 7.22 -8.82 0.33
N GLU A 112 7.46 -10.03 0.86
CA GLU A 112 8.82 -10.57 0.98
C GLU A 112 9.43 -10.91 -0.39
N PRO A 113 10.77 -10.99 -0.50
CA PRO A 113 11.45 -11.31 -1.76
C PRO A 113 10.98 -12.61 -2.42
N GLN A 114 10.55 -13.59 -1.62
CA GLN A 114 9.97 -14.85 -2.07
C GLN A 114 8.60 -14.71 -2.77
N ASN A 115 7.99 -13.54 -2.68
CA ASN A 115 6.72 -13.15 -3.29
C ASN A 115 6.93 -11.99 -4.30
N ALA A 116 8.05 -11.98 -5.02
CA ALA A 116 8.43 -10.90 -5.94
C ALA A 116 7.35 -10.48 -6.93
N LEU A 117 6.59 -11.43 -7.50
CA LEU A 117 5.49 -11.12 -8.42
C LEU A 117 4.33 -10.39 -7.73
N MET A 118 4.02 -10.73 -6.47
CA MET A 118 3.02 -10.00 -5.69
C MET A 118 3.48 -8.57 -5.43
N HIS A 119 4.75 -8.41 -5.03
CA HIS A 119 5.35 -7.10 -4.80
C HIS A 119 5.31 -6.23 -6.05
N GLU A 120 5.69 -6.77 -7.22
CA GLU A 120 5.62 -6.05 -8.50
C GLU A 120 4.19 -5.60 -8.83
N LYS A 121 3.22 -6.51 -8.71
CA LYS A 121 1.82 -6.19 -9.01
C LYS A 121 1.23 -5.18 -8.02
N THR A 122 1.56 -5.28 -6.73
CA THR A 122 1.16 -4.26 -5.73
C THR A 122 1.77 -2.91 -6.08
N LYS A 123 3.07 -2.84 -6.38
CA LYS A 123 3.72 -1.59 -6.82
C LYS A 123 2.99 -0.99 -8.02
N ARG A 124 2.64 -1.79 -9.03
CA ARG A 124 1.88 -1.31 -10.21
C ARG A 124 0.56 -0.65 -9.82
N VAL A 125 -0.17 -1.20 -8.85
CA VAL A 125 -1.42 -0.59 -8.35
C VAL A 125 -1.14 0.71 -7.60
N ILE A 126 -0.13 0.73 -6.73
CA ILE A 126 0.27 1.91 -5.95
C ILE A 126 0.72 3.05 -6.86
N PHE A 127 1.63 2.80 -7.80
CA PHE A 127 2.11 3.79 -8.76
C PHE A 127 1.00 4.34 -9.66
N ARG A 128 -0.04 3.55 -9.95
CA ARG A 128 -1.17 4.00 -10.76
C ARG A 128 -2.17 4.87 -9.98
N GLN A 129 -2.33 4.63 -8.68
CA GLN A 129 -3.44 5.25 -7.92
C GLN A 129 -2.98 6.30 -6.90
N VAL A 130 -1.84 6.10 -6.24
CA VAL A 130 -1.40 6.98 -5.15
C VAL A 130 -1.04 8.39 -5.65
N PRO A 131 -0.28 8.56 -6.74
CA PRO A 131 0.06 9.90 -7.24
C PRO A 131 -1.19 10.73 -7.54
N ALA A 132 -2.20 10.13 -8.16
CA ALA A 132 -3.47 10.81 -8.45
C ALA A 132 -4.23 11.24 -7.19
N ILE A 133 -4.22 10.43 -6.13
CA ILE A 133 -4.85 10.80 -4.85
C ILE A 133 -4.12 12.01 -4.23
N MET A 134 -2.79 11.96 -4.19
CA MET A 134 -1.98 13.04 -3.62
C MET A 134 -2.07 14.32 -4.46
N ALA A 135 -2.11 14.19 -5.80
CA ALA A 135 -2.24 15.30 -6.72
C ALA A 135 -3.53 16.08 -6.49
N GLY A 136 -4.65 15.40 -6.22
CA GLY A 136 -5.90 16.09 -5.87
C GLY A 136 -5.79 16.96 -4.60
N ILE A 137 -4.98 16.55 -3.63
CA ILE A 137 -4.71 17.38 -2.43
C ILE A 137 -3.85 18.60 -2.81
N VAL A 138 -2.85 18.40 -3.68
CA VAL A 138 -1.99 19.49 -4.18
C VAL A 138 -2.80 20.50 -4.99
N GLU A 139 -3.71 20.04 -5.87
CA GLU A 139 -4.62 20.87 -6.65
C GLU A 139 -5.50 21.75 -5.75
N ASP A 140 -6.05 21.19 -4.67
CA ASP A 140 -6.80 21.97 -3.67
C ASP A 140 -5.92 22.99 -2.94
N GLY A 141 -4.66 22.63 -2.63
CA GLY A 141 -3.68 23.56 -2.05
C GLY A 141 -3.31 24.70 -2.98
N ILE A 142 -3.21 24.45 -4.29
CA ILE A 142 -3.01 25.49 -5.31
C ILE A 142 -4.21 26.43 -5.35
N ALA A 143 -5.43 25.89 -5.35
CA ALA A 143 -6.65 26.70 -5.33
C ALA A 143 -6.76 27.59 -4.07
N GLN A 144 -6.12 27.18 -2.97
CA GLN A 144 -6.04 27.93 -1.71
C GLN A 144 -4.81 28.85 -1.62
N GLY A 145 -3.91 28.84 -2.61
CA GLY A 145 -2.67 29.63 -2.62
C GLY A 145 -1.58 29.12 -1.67
N ILE A 146 -1.68 27.86 -1.21
CA ILE A 146 -0.70 27.20 -0.32
C ILE A 146 0.47 26.64 -1.14
N PHE A 147 0.20 26.20 -2.37
CA PHE A 147 1.17 25.60 -3.28
C PHE A 147 1.20 26.36 -4.61
N ASP A 148 2.34 26.31 -5.29
CA ASP A 148 2.56 26.86 -6.63
C ASP A 148 3.27 25.82 -7.51
N ALA A 149 2.56 24.72 -7.77
CA ALA A 149 3.07 23.57 -8.53
C ALA A 149 2.37 23.48 -9.90
N PRO A 150 3.05 23.77 -11.02
CA PRO A 150 2.41 23.76 -12.35
C PRO A 150 2.04 22.35 -12.84
N TYR A 151 2.63 21.30 -12.26
CA TYR A 151 2.43 19.90 -12.65
C TYR A 151 2.17 19.02 -11.40
N PRO A 152 0.97 19.08 -10.78
CA PRO A 152 0.69 18.41 -9.51
C PRO A 152 0.86 16.89 -9.58
N LEU A 153 0.34 16.25 -10.64
CA LEU A 153 0.41 14.80 -10.81
C LEU A 153 1.86 14.34 -10.98
N GLU A 154 2.59 14.94 -11.90
CA GLU A 154 3.99 14.61 -12.19
C GLU A 154 4.88 14.86 -10.96
N SER A 155 4.58 15.91 -10.18
CA SER A 155 5.27 16.18 -8.92
C SER A 155 5.08 15.03 -7.92
N MET A 156 3.87 14.50 -7.82
CA MET A 156 3.59 13.35 -6.93
C MET A 156 4.12 12.03 -7.48
N GLU A 157 4.16 11.84 -8.80
CA GLU A 157 4.83 10.69 -9.42
C GLU A 157 6.34 10.71 -9.13
N MET A 158 6.99 11.88 -9.27
CA MET A 158 8.41 12.04 -8.92
C MET A 158 8.67 11.77 -7.44
N ALA A 159 7.82 12.30 -6.56
CA ALA A 159 7.91 12.08 -5.12
C ALA A 159 7.79 10.59 -4.77
N LEU A 160 6.82 9.88 -5.37
CA LEU A 160 6.62 8.46 -5.16
C LEU A 160 7.77 7.62 -5.72
N CYS A 161 8.29 7.94 -6.91
CA CYS A 161 9.47 7.28 -7.48
C CYS A 161 10.69 7.38 -6.56
N TYR A 162 10.92 8.57 -5.98
CA TYR A 162 12.00 8.75 -5.01
C TYR A 162 11.79 7.90 -3.77
N LEU A 163 10.59 7.96 -3.17
CA LEU A 163 10.27 7.19 -1.96
C LEU A 163 10.33 5.68 -2.18
N ASP A 164 9.84 5.16 -3.31
CA ASP A 164 9.87 3.72 -3.62
C ASP A 164 11.31 3.18 -3.60
N VAL A 165 12.25 3.89 -4.25
CA VAL A 165 13.67 3.49 -4.27
C VAL A 165 14.35 3.77 -2.93
N MET A 166 14.04 4.91 -2.30
CA MET A 166 14.68 5.34 -1.06
C MET A 166 14.29 4.48 0.14
N LEU A 167 13.05 4.00 0.20
CA LEU A 167 12.55 3.19 1.29
C LEU A 167 12.79 1.69 1.11
N ASP A 168 13.09 1.22 -0.11
CA ASP A 168 13.36 -0.20 -0.40
C ASP A 168 14.73 -0.63 0.13
N ASP A 169 14.72 -1.34 1.27
CA ASP A 169 15.94 -1.88 1.91
C ASP A 169 16.68 -2.90 1.04
N ASN A 170 16.03 -3.48 0.01
CA ASN A 170 16.71 -4.36 -0.93
C ASN A 170 17.57 -3.58 -1.92
N ILE A 171 17.24 -2.31 -2.16
CA ILE A 171 17.98 -1.42 -3.07
C ILE A 171 18.98 -0.57 -2.28
N LEU A 172 18.50 0.13 -1.25
CA LEU A 172 19.32 1.03 -0.42
C LEU A 172 19.30 0.58 1.04
N LYS A 173 20.39 -0.04 1.49
CA LYS A 173 20.58 -0.40 2.90
C LYS A 173 21.00 0.84 3.71
N LEU A 174 20.02 1.54 4.26
CA LEU A 174 20.23 2.77 5.03
C LEU A 174 20.12 2.49 6.53
N GLY A 175 21.10 2.96 7.30
CA GLY A 175 20.95 3.00 8.77
C GLY A 175 19.90 4.01 9.20
N LYS A 176 19.31 3.85 10.39
CA LYS A 176 18.24 4.75 10.93
C LYS A 176 18.56 6.23 10.78
N LYS A 177 19.80 6.64 11.15
CA LYS A 177 20.23 8.04 11.02
C LYS A 177 20.21 8.53 9.57
N GLN A 178 20.73 7.75 8.63
CA GLN A 178 20.77 8.10 7.21
C GLN A 178 19.37 8.17 6.59
N ARG A 179 18.47 7.26 7.01
CA ARG A 179 17.07 7.24 6.60
C ARG A 179 16.34 8.50 7.06
N SER A 180 16.46 8.86 8.33
CA SER A 180 15.91 10.11 8.89
C SER A 180 16.45 11.36 8.17
N GLU A 181 17.76 11.43 7.91
CA GLU A 181 18.35 12.54 7.15
C GLU A 181 17.78 12.64 5.73
N LYS A 182 17.58 11.50 5.06
CA LYS A 182 16.96 11.46 3.72
C LYS A 182 15.49 11.84 3.73
N ILE A 183 14.71 11.43 4.73
CA ILE A 183 13.29 11.83 4.87
C ILE A 183 13.20 13.35 5.02
N ARG A 184 14.02 13.94 5.91
CA ARG A 184 14.04 15.40 6.09
C ARG A 184 14.45 16.13 4.81
N ALA A 185 15.47 15.63 4.11
CA ALA A 185 15.87 16.18 2.83
C ALA A 185 14.77 16.05 1.78
N PHE A 186 14.08 14.90 1.72
CA PHE A 186 12.96 14.66 0.82
C PHE A 186 11.82 15.65 1.05
N LEU A 187 11.38 15.86 2.30
CA LEU A 187 10.31 16.82 2.61
C LEU A 187 10.70 18.24 2.21
N CYS A 188 11.93 18.66 2.50
CA CYS A 188 12.44 19.97 2.10
C CYS A 188 12.57 20.14 0.57
N LEU A 189 12.81 19.05 -0.17
CA LEU A 189 12.80 19.06 -1.64
C LEU A 189 11.37 19.05 -2.19
N LEU A 190 10.47 18.34 -1.53
CA LEU A 190 9.05 18.29 -1.87
C LEU A 190 8.38 19.65 -1.71
N GLU A 191 8.67 20.38 -0.63
CA GLU A 191 8.21 21.76 -0.44
C GLU A 191 8.62 22.66 -1.61
N ARG A 192 9.88 22.57 -2.05
CA ARG A 192 10.37 23.33 -3.22
C ARG A 192 9.71 22.90 -4.52
N LEU A 193 9.49 21.60 -4.70
CA LEU A 193 8.80 21.05 -5.86
C LEU A 193 7.36 21.55 -5.94
N LEU A 194 6.71 21.71 -4.78
CA LEU A 194 5.33 22.16 -4.66
C LEU A 194 5.17 23.68 -4.57
N GLY A 195 6.25 24.45 -4.49
CA GLY A 195 6.18 25.89 -4.23
C GLY A 195 5.58 26.23 -2.87
N ALA A 196 5.70 25.33 -1.88
CA ALA A 196 5.21 25.53 -0.52
C ALA A 196 6.17 26.40 0.31
N GLU A 197 5.65 27.04 1.36
CA GLU A 197 6.50 27.68 2.36
C GLU A 197 7.36 26.65 3.10
N SER A 198 8.55 27.08 3.52
CA SER A 198 9.49 26.20 4.22
C SER A 198 8.89 25.75 5.55
N GLY A 199 8.81 24.44 5.75
CA GLY A 199 8.33 23.83 6.97
C GLY A 199 6.88 23.34 6.92
N GLU A 200 6.12 23.68 5.88
CA GLU A 200 4.71 23.28 5.73
C GLU A 200 4.48 21.77 5.70
N LEU A 201 5.49 21.00 5.28
CA LEU A 201 5.40 19.54 5.19
C LEU A 201 6.17 18.81 6.30
N THR A 202 6.71 19.53 7.28
CA THR A 202 7.54 18.92 8.35
C THR A 202 6.75 17.94 9.20
N GLU A 203 5.45 18.18 9.40
CA GLU A 203 4.57 17.30 10.17
C GLU A 203 4.47 15.89 9.55
N LEU A 204 4.71 15.75 8.24
CA LEU A 204 4.77 14.46 7.57
C LEU A 204 5.95 13.61 8.05
N GLU A 205 7.00 14.19 8.61
CA GLU A 205 8.16 13.44 9.15
C GLU A 205 7.70 12.42 10.21
N ALA A 206 6.69 12.78 11.02
CA ALA A 206 6.13 11.89 12.04
C ALA A 206 5.48 10.64 11.43
N ALA A 207 4.83 10.76 10.27
CA ALA A 207 4.22 9.61 9.58
C ALA A 207 5.28 8.61 9.09
N PHE A 208 6.41 9.11 8.58
CA PHE A 208 7.53 8.25 8.18
C PHE A 208 8.23 7.61 9.39
N GLN A 209 8.40 8.35 10.49
CA GLN A 209 9.05 7.82 11.71
C GLN A 209 8.19 6.79 12.46
N ALA A 210 6.87 6.95 12.48
CA ALA A 210 5.95 5.99 13.11
C ALA A 210 6.09 4.57 12.50
N SER A 211 6.42 4.49 11.21
CA SER A 211 6.66 3.23 10.49
C SER A 211 7.94 2.50 10.94
N GLU A 212 8.98 3.23 11.34
CA GLU A 212 10.29 2.65 11.71
C GLU A 212 10.30 1.94 13.06
N SER A 213 9.50 2.43 14.01
CA SER A 213 9.53 1.98 15.41
C SER A 213 9.09 0.51 15.60
N LYS A 214 8.40 -0.07 14.62
CA LYS A 214 7.79 -1.42 14.72
C LYS A 214 8.42 -2.47 13.80
N SER A 215 9.39 -2.12 12.94
CA SER A 215 10.11 -3.09 12.09
C SER A 215 11.45 -3.57 12.70
N SER A 216 11.74 -3.22 13.95
CA SER A 216 12.97 -3.60 14.68
C SER A 216 12.76 -4.66 15.78
N ILE A 217 11.63 -5.36 15.78
CA ILE A 217 11.32 -6.45 16.73
C ILE A 217 11.12 -7.74 15.93
#